data_AF-A0A7J4JPH0-F1
#
_entry.id   AF-A0A7J4JPH0-F1
#
_cell.length_a   1.000
_cell.length_b   1.000
_cell.length_c   1.000
_cell.angle_alpha   90.00
_cell.angle_beta   90.00
_cell.angle_gamma   90.00
#
_symmetry.space_group_name_H-M   'P 1'
#
loop_
_entity.id
_entity.type
_entity.pdbx_description
1 polymer ?
#
loop_
_entity_poly.entity_id
_entity_poly.type
_entity_poly.pdbx_seq_one_letter_code
_entity_poly.pdbx_strand_id
1 'polypeptide(L)'
;MKLKISFDDIAPAFEQASDSSLYMFIDTKENRIVVLSDNEATDADFEIMKRPRYVALPRRDSKDDYFRMESFTYVMSCCDLELVQKFHKALRQNKPFGNFRDLLSQHLEIEQQWFAFEKKAARNDAIDWLCEEGIELEGQRLIPEIEIRELDEESVKKLPDEIRVLKARACLQCHNESGLEARLFAASTQIVNAMIENEIYRILKDKYSLSEYAGWSDDSQTVLVAAKCPKCGSEEIFFDY
;
A
#
# COMPACT_ATOMS: atom_id res chain seq x y z
N MET A 1 -16.41 3.12 11.81
CA MET A 1 -17.59 2.23 11.82
C MET A 1 -17.12 0.80 12.02
N LYS A 2 -17.86 -0.05 12.73
CA LYS A 2 -17.47 -1.45 12.96
C LYS A 2 -18.45 -2.41 12.30
N LEU A 3 -17.98 -3.33 11.46
CA LEU A 3 -18.79 -4.25 10.66
C LEU A 3 -18.52 -5.72 10.98
N LYS A 4 -19.55 -6.55 10.82
CA LYS A 4 -19.53 -8.02 11.00
C LYS A 4 -19.52 -8.75 9.65
N ILE A 5 -18.63 -8.33 8.77
CA ILE A 5 -18.43 -8.92 7.43
C ILE A 5 -17.01 -9.47 7.35
N SER A 6 -16.82 -10.60 6.67
CA SER A 6 -15.50 -11.21 6.51
C SER A 6 -14.65 -10.41 5.51
N PHE A 7 -13.39 -10.18 5.84
CA PHE A 7 -12.44 -9.62 4.90
C PHE A 7 -12.22 -10.53 3.68
N ASP A 8 -12.37 -11.84 3.87
CA ASP A 8 -12.29 -12.81 2.79
C ASP A 8 -13.49 -12.72 1.82
N ASP A 9 -14.57 -12.02 2.19
CA ASP A 9 -15.66 -11.66 1.27
C ASP A 9 -15.37 -10.31 0.58
N ILE A 10 -14.78 -9.35 1.30
CA ILE A 10 -14.49 -7.99 0.79
C ILE A 10 -13.36 -8.01 -0.23
N ALA A 11 -12.24 -8.69 0.05
CA ALA A 11 -11.07 -8.64 -0.82
C ALA A 11 -11.35 -9.20 -2.24
N PRO A 12 -12.06 -10.33 -2.42
CA PRO A 12 -12.47 -10.78 -3.76
C PRO A 12 -13.49 -9.85 -4.42
N ALA A 13 -14.37 -9.21 -3.64
CA ALA A 13 -15.31 -8.23 -4.18
C ALA A 13 -14.59 -6.99 -4.71
N PHE A 14 -13.51 -6.56 -4.06
CA PHE A 14 -12.63 -5.50 -4.55
C PHE A 14 -12.00 -5.84 -5.91
N GLU A 15 -11.50 -7.06 -6.04
CA GLU A 15 -10.95 -7.56 -7.31
C GLU A 15 -12.02 -7.52 -8.42
N GLN A 16 -13.22 -8.01 -8.12
CA GLN A 16 -14.34 -8.09 -9.07
C GLN A 16 -15.04 -6.75 -9.35
N ALA A 17 -15.01 -5.79 -8.43
CA ALA A 17 -15.59 -4.46 -8.63
C ALA A 17 -14.90 -3.68 -9.77
N SER A 18 -13.74 -4.18 -10.23
CA SER A 18 -13.03 -3.67 -11.40
C SER A 18 -13.72 -4.05 -12.71
N ASP A 19 -14.65 -5.02 -12.70
CA ASP A 19 -15.55 -5.26 -13.82
C ASP A 19 -16.54 -4.09 -13.92
N SER A 20 -16.43 -3.33 -15.02
CA SER A 20 -17.28 -2.18 -15.31
C SER A 20 -18.78 -2.47 -15.24
N SER A 21 -19.20 -3.74 -15.40
CA SER A 21 -20.60 -4.15 -15.42
C SER A 21 -21.20 -4.42 -14.03
N LEU A 22 -20.42 -4.35 -12.94
CA LEU A 22 -20.87 -4.66 -11.58
C LEU A 22 -20.67 -3.49 -10.63
N TYR A 23 -21.72 -3.01 -9.98
CA TYR A 23 -21.63 -2.09 -8.85
C TYR A 23 -21.73 -2.89 -7.56
N MET A 24 -20.77 -2.71 -6.67
CA MET A 24 -20.72 -3.41 -5.40
C MET A 24 -20.79 -2.42 -4.25
N PHE A 25 -21.63 -2.72 -3.27
CA PHE A 25 -21.83 -1.91 -2.08
C PHE A 25 -21.79 -2.78 -0.83
N ILE A 26 -21.27 -2.24 0.28
CA ILE A 26 -21.45 -2.83 1.59
C ILE A 26 -22.74 -2.26 2.19
N ASP A 27 -23.70 -3.13 2.49
CA ASP A 27 -24.82 -2.80 3.36
C ASP A 27 -24.37 -2.85 4.82
N THR A 28 -24.10 -1.68 5.40
CA THR A 28 -23.57 -1.54 6.77
C THR A 28 -24.54 -2.02 7.85
N LYS A 29 -25.85 -2.10 7.54
CA LYS A 29 -26.85 -2.58 8.50
C LYS A 29 -26.91 -4.10 8.53
N GLU A 30 -26.91 -4.73 7.36
CA GLU A 30 -27.00 -6.21 7.26
C GLU A 30 -25.63 -6.88 7.26
N ASN A 31 -24.54 -6.12 7.17
CA ASN A 31 -23.16 -6.61 7.10
C ASN A 31 -22.91 -7.57 5.92
N ARG A 32 -23.38 -7.19 4.73
CA ARG A 32 -23.23 -7.99 3.51
C ARG A 32 -22.87 -7.14 2.30
N ILE A 33 -22.26 -7.78 1.31
CA ILE A 33 -22.02 -7.18 -0.01
C ILE A 33 -23.30 -7.31 -0.84
N VAL A 34 -23.69 -6.20 -1.45
CA VAL A 34 -24.78 -6.13 -2.42
C VAL A 34 -24.16 -5.86 -3.79
N VAL A 35 -24.48 -6.71 -4.75
CA VAL A 35 -24.02 -6.61 -6.13
C VAL A 35 -25.20 -6.21 -7.00
N LEU A 36 -25.00 -5.21 -7.85
CA LEU A 36 -25.94 -4.77 -8.86
C LEU A 36 -25.26 -4.86 -10.23
N SER A 37 -25.84 -5.62 -11.15
CA SER A 37 -25.38 -5.61 -12.55
C SER A 37 -25.90 -4.37 -13.26
N ASP A 38 -25.07 -3.75 -14.11
CA ASP A 38 -25.47 -2.64 -15.00
C ASP A 38 -26.75 -2.97 -15.81
N ASN A 39 -26.91 -4.24 -16.19
CA ASN A 39 -28.06 -4.69 -17.00
C ASN A 39 -29.35 -4.85 -16.18
N GLU A 40 -29.25 -4.95 -14.86
CA GLU A 40 -30.38 -5.18 -13.94
C GLU A 40 -30.69 -3.95 -13.08
N ALA A 41 -29.73 -3.03 -12.94
CA ALA A 41 -29.85 -1.86 -12.10
C ALA A 41 -30.81 -0.83 -12.71
N THR A 42 -31.73 -0.33 -11.88
CA THR A 42 -32.60 0.79 -12.22
C THR A 42 -32.14 2.08 -11.56
N ASP A 43 -32.59 3.23 -12.07
CA ASP A 43 -32.35 4.53 -11.41
C ASP A 43 -32.81 4.52 -9.94
N ALA A 44 -33.90 3.81 -9.64
CA ALA A 44 -34.41 3.68 -8.28
C ALA A 44 -33.44 2.90 -7.36
N ASP A 45 -32.75 1.89 -7.88
CA ASP A 45 -31.74 1.14 -7.13
C ASP A 45 -30.56 2.04 -6.78
N PHE A 46 -30.07 2.83 -7.73
CA PHE A 46 -28.98 3.79 -7.47
C PHE A 46 -29.38 4.86 -6.44
N GLU A 47 -30.62 5.36 -6.48
CA GLU A 47 -31.12 6.28 -5.45
C GLU A 47 -31.18 5.65 -4.05
N ILE A 48 -31.48 4.35 -3.95
CA ILE A 48 -31.40 3.62 -2.67
C ILE A 48 -29.94 3.49 -2.21
N MET A 49 -29.02 3.20 -3.13
CA MET A 49 -27.60 3.01 -2.82
C MET A 49 -26.86 4.32 -2.51
N LYS A 50 -27.42 5.49 -2.83
CA LYS A 50 -26.91 6.80 -2.37
C LYS A 50 -27.14 7.05 -0.88
N ARG A 51 -27.93 6.23 -0.20
CA ARG A 51 -28.22 6.40 1.24
C ARG A 51 -26.97 6.07 2.06
N PRO A 52 -26.73 6.75 3.21
CA PRO A 52 -25.55 6.53 4.07
C PRO A 52 -25.34 5.11 4.59
N ARG A 53 -26.36 4.24 4.48
CA ARG A 53 -26.29 2.83 4.84
C ARG A 53 -25.40 2.02 3.88
N TYR A 54 -25.27 2.45 2.63
CA TYR A 54 -24.54 1.74 1.60
C TYR A 54 -23.22 2.45 1.35
N VAL A 55 -22.13 1.70 1.45
CA VAL A 55 -20.78 2.21 1.17
C VAL A 55 -20.32 1.53 -0.11
N ALA A 56 -20.05 2.31 -1.15
CA ALA A 56 -19.66 1.79 -2.45
C ALA A 56 -18.22 1.25 -2.39
N LEU A 57 -17.99 0.06 -2.96
CA LEU A 57 -16.63 -0.39 -3.22
C LEU A 57 -16.06 0.44 -4.37
N PRO A 58 -14.79 0.87 -4.28
CA PRO A 58 -14.15 1.61 -5.34
C PRO A 58 -13.99 0.72 -6.56
N ARG A 59 -14.15 1.34 -7.74
CA ARG A 59 -13.83 0.71 -9.02
C ARG A 59 -12.45 1.16 -9.43
N ARG A 60 -11.64 0.21 -9.94
CA ARG A 60 -10.39 0.54 -10.62
C ARG A 60 -10.69 1.16 -11.97
N ASP A 61 -10.01 2.25 -12.29
CA ASP A 61 -10.00 2.77 -13.65
C ASP A 61 -8.85 2.17 -14.47
N SER A 62 -8.81 2.49 -15.76
CA SER A 62 -7.75 1.99 -16.65
C SER A 62 -6.34 2.44 -16.23
N LYS A 63 -6.21 3.57 -15.52
CA LYS A 63 -4.91 4.05 -15.04
C LYS A 63 -4.44 3.19 -13.88
N ASP A 64 -5.34 2.85 -12.94
CA ASP A 64 -5.03 1.96 -11.83
C ASP A 64 -4.53 0.60 -12.32
N ASP A 65 -5.21 0.03 -13.32
CA ASP A 65 -4.80 -1.23 -13.95
C ASP A 65 -3.45 -1.10 -14.68
N TYR A 66 -3.20 0.03 -15.34
CA TYR A 66 -1.92 0.29 -16.01
C TYR A 66 -0.77 0.38 -15.00
N PHE A 67 -0.96 1.15 -13.92
CA PHE A 67 0.03 1.28 -12.85
C PHE A 67 0.31 -0.07 -12.18
N ARG A 68 -0.70 -0.93 -12.02
CA ARG A 68 -0.52 -2.29 -11.50
C ARG A 68 0.35 -3.14 -12.42
N MET A 69 0.09 -3.10 -13.72
CA MET A 69 0.91 -3.82 -14.71
C MET A 69 2.35 -3.29 -14.72
N GLU A 70 2.55 -1.98 -14.69
CA GLU A 70 3.88 -1.37 -14.62
C GLU A 70 4.61 -1.76 -13.33
N SER A 71 3.92 -1.71 -12.18
CA SER A 71 4.48 -2.11 -10.88
C SER A 71 4.93 -3.57 -10.88
N PHE A 72 4.15 -4.46 -11.50
CA PHE A 72 4.56 -5.86 -11.66
C PHE A 72 5.84 -6.00 -12.48
N THR A 73 5.97 -5.25 -13.60
CA THR A 73 7.20 -5.29 -14.41
C THR A 73 8.42 -4.81 -13.63
N TYR A 74 8.25 -3.85 -12.71
CA TYR A 74 9.30 -3.39 -11.82
C TYR A 74 9.71 -4.48 -10.81
N VAL A 75 8.75 -5.15 -10.18
CA VAL A 75 9.04 -6.26 -9.24
C VAL A 75 9.74 -7.42 -9.95
N MET A 76 9.35 -7.74 -11.17
CA MET A 76 9.97 -8.81 -11.98
C MET A 76 11.40 -8.48 -12.45
N SER A 77 11.82 -7.20 -12.40
CA SER A 77 13.13 -6.73 -12.88
C SER A 77 14.33 -7.41 -12.20
N CYS A 78 14.12 -8.04 -11.04
CA CYS A 78 15.13 -8.79 -10.31
C CYS A 78 15.43 -10.18 -10.91
N CYS A 79 14.61 -10.71 -11.83
CA CYS A 79 14.74 -12.08 -12.33
C CYS A 79 15.17 -12.20 -13.80
N ASP A 80 14.61 -11.40 -14.71
CA ASP A 80 14.89 -11.51 -16.17
C ASP A 80 14.73 -10.15 -16.87
N LEU A 81 15.85 -9.46 -17.08
CA LEU A 81 15.87 -8.13 -17.69
C LEU A 81 15.37 -8.12 -19.14
N GLU A 82 15.62 -9.18 -19.93
CA GLU A 82 15.18 -9.22 -21.33
C GLU A 82 13.66 -9.40 -21.40
N LEU A 83 13.11 -10.26 -20.56
CA LEU A 83 11.67 -10.46 -20.47
C LEU A 83 10.96 -9.20 -19.96
N VAL A 84 11.51 -8.55 -18.94
CA VAL A 84 10.99 -7.28 -18.40
C VAL A 84 10.96 -6.19 -19.48
N GLN A 85 11.98 -6.08 -20.32
CA GLN A 85 11.97 -5.16 -21.47
C GLN A 85 10.85 -5.47 -22.47
N LYS A 86 10.53 -6.74 -22.71
CA LYS A 86 9.40 -7.13 -23.58
C LYS A 86 8.07 -6.70 -22.98
N PHE A 87 7.87 -6.90 -21.68
CA PHE A 87 6.66 -6.45 -20.98
C PHE A 87 6.53 -4.92 -20.99
N HIS A 88 7.60 -4.17 -20.70
CA HIS A 88 7.58 -2.71 -20.82
C HIS A 88 7.25 -2.24 -22.24
N LYS A 89 7.78 -2.91 -23.26
CA LYS A 89 7.47 -2.60 -24.66
C LYS A 89 6.00 -2.87 -24.96
N ALA A 90 5.44 -3.98 -24.49
CA ALA A 90 4.03 -4.33 -24.66
C ALA A 90 3.10 -3.26 -24.06
N LEU A 91 3.43 -2.74 -22.88
CA LEU A 91 2.69 -1.68 -22.18
C LEU A 91 2.79 -0.29 -22.86
N ARG A 92 3.78 -0.06 -23.72
CA ARG A 92 3.94 1.22 -24.45
C ARG A 92 3.29 1.21 -25.84
N GLN A 93 2.82 0.06 -26.30
CA GLN A 93 2.19 -0.11 -27.61
C GLN A 93 0.68 0.16 -27.55
N ASN A 94 0.06 0.29 -28.74
CA ASN A 94 -1.40 0.30 -28.84
C ASN A 94 -1.99 -0.98 -28.23
N LYS A 95 -3.09 -0.85 -27.50
CA LYS A 95 -3.75 -1.94 -26.74
C LYS A 95 -2.84 -2.54 -25.65
N PRO A 96 -2.33 -1.72 -24.71
CA PRO A 96 -1.32 -2.15 -23.74
C PRO A 96 -1.78 -3.34 -22.89
N PHE A 97 -3.02 -3.33 -22.40
CA PHE A 97 -3.59 -4.42 -21.60
C PHE A 97 -3.66 -5.74 -22.35
N GLY A 98 -4.05 -5.69 -23.64
CA GLY A 98 -4.11 -6.88 -24.49
C GLY A 98 -2.73 -7.48 -24.72
N ASN A 99 -1.77 -6.65 -25.13
CA ASN A 99 -0.40 -7.10 -25.39
C ASN A 99 0.25 -7.69 -24.13
N PHE A 100 0.00 -7.09 -22.96
CA PHE A 100 0.51 -7.58 -21.68
C PHE A 100 -0.06 -8.97 -21.35
N ARG A 101 -1.39 -9.14 -21.45
CA ARG A 101 -2.05 -10.44 -21.22
C ARG A 101 -1.63 -11.50 -22.24
N ASP A 102 -1.49 -11.12 -23.50
CA ASP A 102 -1.00 -12.01 -24.56
C ASP A 102 0.41 -12.52 -24.23
N LEU A 103 1.27 -11.66 -23.70
CA LEU A 103 2.62 -12.04 -23.28
C LEU A 103 2.60 -12.92 -22.03
N LEU A 104 1.75 -12.62 -21.03
CA LEU A 104 1.56 -13.49 -19.85
C LEU A 104 1.18 -14.92 -20.26
N SER A 105 0.22 -15.06 -21.19
CA SER A 105 -0.26 -16.38 -21.63
C SER A 105 0.81 -17.26 -22.30
N GLN A 106 1.91 -16.65 -22.76
CA GLN A 106 3.06 -17.34 -23.34
C GLN A 106 4.07 -17.81 -22.27
N HIS A 107 3.94 -17.36 -21.02
CA HIS A 107 4.88 -17.57 -19.93
C HIS A 107 4.15 -17.99 -18.65
N LEU A 108 3.79 -19.28 -18.54
CA LEU A 108 2.97 -19.81 -17.44
C LEU A 108 3.49 -19.46 -16.03
N GLU A 109 4.80 -19.52 -15.81
CA GLU A 109 5.40 -19.18 -14.51
C GLU A 109 5.22 -17.69 -14.17
N ILE A 110 5.35 -16.81 -15.17
CA ILE A 110 5.15 -15.37 -15.00
C ILE A 110 3.68 -15.03 -14.82
N GLU A 111 2.78 -15.72 -15.52
CA GLU A 111 1.34 -15.59 -15.33
C GLU A 111 0.92 -15.95 -13.90
N GLN A 112 1.47 -17.02 -13.32
CA GLN A 112 1.24 -17.37 -11.93
C GLN A 112 1.76 -16.30 -10.96
N GLN A 113 2.94 -15.73 -11.24
CA GLN A 113 3.48 -14.62 -10.46
C GLN A 113 2.60 -13.37 -10.57
N TRP A 114 2.07 -13.07 -11.76
CA TRP A 114 1.12 -11.98 -11.97
C TRP A 114 -0.13 -12.16 -11.13
N PHE A 115 -0.77 -13.33 -11.14
CA PHE A 115 -1.97 -13.57 -10.34
C PHE A 115 -1.71 -13.47 -8.83
N ALA A 116 -0.55 -13.98 -8.36
CA ALA A 116 -0.16 -13.83 -6.96
C ALA A 116 0.07 -12.35 -6.59
N PHE A 117 0.71 -11.59 -7.47
CA PHE A 117 0.94 -10.16 -7.31
C PHE A 117 -0.38 -9.38 -7.30
N GLU A 118 -1.26 -9.60 -8.28
CA GLU A 118 -2.56 -8.93 -8.38
C GLU A 118 -3.43 -9.22 -7.16
N LYS A 119 -3.46 -10.47 -6.70
CA LYS A 119 -4.19 -10.85 -5.48
C LYS A 119 -3.65 -10.15 -4.24
N LYS A 120 -2.32 -10.04 -4.10
CA LYS A 120 -1.68 -9.31 -2.98
C LYS A 120 -2.01 -7.82 -3.05
N ALA A 121 -1.95 -7.21 -4.24
CA ALA A 121 -2.28 -5.81 -4.45
C ALA A 121 -3.76 -5.51 -4.13
N ALA A 122 -4.70 -6.28 -4.68
CA ALA A 122 -6.13 -6.14 -4.40
C ALA A 122 -6.46 -6.28 -2.90
N ARG A 123 -5.76 -7.18 -2.21
CA ARG A 123 -5.87 -7.32 -0.75
C ARG A 123 -5.41 -6.04 -0.03
N ASN A 124 -4.30 -5.44 -0.44
CA ASN A 124 -3.80 -4.20 0.17
C ASN A 124 -4.71 -3.02 -0.14
N ASP A 125 -5.22 -2.87 -1.37
CA ASP A 125 -6.16 -1.80 -1.71
C ASP A 125 -7.44 -1.89 -0.86
N ALA A 126 -7.93 -3.11 -0.63
CA ALA A 126 -9.10 -3.32 0.22
C ALA A 126 -8.82 -2.89 1.68
N ILE A 127 -7.59 -3.12 2.18
CA ILE A 127 -7.18 -2.66 3.52
C ILE A 127 -7.06 -1.13 3.56
N ASP A 128 -6.46 -0.53 2.52
CA ASP A 128 -6.33 0.93 2.38
C ASP A 128 -7.69 1.60 2.39
N TRP A 129 -8.60 1.13 1.55
CA TRP A 129 -9.94 1.67 1.50
C TRP A 129 -10.71 1.48 2.81
N LEU A 130 -10.59 0.32 3.47
CA LEU A 130 -11.18 0.14 4.80
C LEU A 130 -10.63 1.16 5.80
N CYS A 131 -9.33 1.47 5.71
CA CYS A 131 -8.67 2.46 6.55
C CYS A 131 -9.19 3.88 6.26
N GLU A 132 -9.28 4.27 4.99
CA GLU A 132 -9.77 5.58 4.52
C GLU A 132 -11.23 5.83 4.91
N GLU A 133 -12.09 4.82 4.76
CA GLU A 133 -13.51 4.87 5.15
C GLU A 133 -13.70 4.76 6.69
N GLY A 134 -12.62 4.53 7.43
CA GLY A 134 -12.66 4.31 8.88
C GLY A 134 -13.49 3.09 9.27
N ILE A 135 -13.46 2.02 8.47
CA ILE A 135 -14.18 0.76 8.67
C ILE A 135 -13.27 -0.25 9.38
N GLU A 136 -13.72 -0.70 10.55
CA GLU A 136 -13.13 -1.79 11.31
C GLU A 136 -13.93 -3.08 11.12
N LEU A 137 -13.25 -4.20 10.92
CA LEU A 137 -13.88 -5.52 10.81
C LEU A 137 -13.81 -6.24 12.16
N GLU A 138 -14.98 -6.59 12.70
CA GLU A 138 -15.08 -7.15 14.03
C GLU A 138 -14.34 -8.49 14.16
N GLY A 139 -13.40 -8.56 15.12
CA GLY A 139 -12.67 -9.78 15.45
C GLY A 139 -11.61 -10.17 14.41
N GLN A 140 -11.30 -9.29 13.45
CA GLN A 140 -10.37 -9.59 12.36
C GLN A 140 -9.12 -8.74 12.46
N ARG A 141 -7.96 -9.39 12.32
CA ARG A 141 -6.66 -8.74 12.25
C ARG A 141 -6.20 -8.76 10.79
N LEU A 142 -6.16 -7.59 10.16
CA LEU A 142 -5.87 -7.46 8.72
C LEU A 142 -4.39 -7.29 8.41
N ILE A 143 -3.62 -6.80 9.38
CA ILE A 143 -2.18 -6.58 9.31
C ILE A 143 -1.43 -7.52 10.27
N PRO A 144 -0.18 -7.90 9.96
CA PRO A 144 0.61 -8.69 10.91
C PRO A 144 0.90 -7.89 12.18
N GLU A 145 1.38 -8.59 13.21
CA GLU A 145 1.95 -7.91 14.37
C GLU A 145 3.25 -7.20 13.96
N ILE A 146 3.34 -5.92 14.29
CA ILE A 146 4.45 -5.07 13.89
C ILE A 146 5.38 -4.90 15.08
N GLU A 147 6.63 -5.29 14.89
CA GLU A 147 7.71 -5.03 15.84
C GLU A 147 8.62 -3.95 15.27
N ILE A 148 8.87 -2.91 16.06
CA ILE A 148 9.83 -1.86 15.75
C ILE A 148 10.93 -1.86 16.79
N ARG A 149 12.18 -1.94 16.32
CA ARG A 149 13.38 -1.82 17.14
C ARG A 149 14.31 -0.76 16.58
N GLU A 150 14.91 0.03 17.47
CA GLU A 150 15.98 0.95 17.12
C GLU A 150 17.25 0.14 16.81
N LEU A 151 17.99 0.58 15.78
CA LEU A 151 19.20 -0.07 15.33
C LEU A 151 20.41 0.47 16.08
N ASP A 152 21.28 -0.44 16.52
CA ASP A 152 22.60 -0.09 17.04
C ASP A 152 23.59 0.22 15.90
N GLU A 153 24.72 0.83 16.26
CA GLU A 153 25.77 1.20 15.29
C GLU A 153 26.22 0.02 14.42
N GLU A 154 26.28 -1.19 14.98
CA GLU A 154 26.75 -2.38 14.26
C GLU A 154 25.71 -2.90 13.27
N SER A 155 24.42 -2.77 13.59
CA SER A 155 23.32 -3.06 12.69
C SER A 155 23.25 -2.03 11.55
N VAL A 156 23.46 -0.75 11.86
CA VAL A 156 23.46 0.33 10.84
C VAL A 156 24.58 0.12 9.82
N LYS A 157 25.76 -0.37 10.23
CA LYS A 157 26.86 -0.67 9.29
C LYS A 157 26.52 -1.74 8.25
N LYS A 158 25.54 -2.62 8.53
CA LYS A 158 25.09 -3.70 7.64
C LYS A 158 23.99 -3.25 6.67
N LEU A 159 23.47 -2.04 6.83
CA LEU A 159 22.49 -1.49 5.91
C LEU A 159 23.13 -1.15 4.55
N PRO A 160 22.33 -1.12 3.47
CA PRO A 160 22.76 -0.59 2.19
C PRO A 160 23.37 0.81 2.31
N ASP A 161 24.34 1.11 1.44
CA ASP A 161 25.10 2.36 1.47
C ASP A 161 24.18 3.58 1.34
N GLU A 162 23.12 3.47 0.54
CA GLU A 162 22.11 4.51 0.33
C GLU A 162 21.49 4.95 1.66
N ILE A 163 21.19 4.02 2.56
CA ILE A 163 20.59 4.34 3.86
C ILE A 163 21.66 4.82 4.84
N ARG A 164 22.83 4.18 4.82
CA ARG A 164 23.90 4.47 5.78
C ARG A 164 24.46 5.89 5.64
N VAL A 165 24.43 6.46 4.43
CA VAL A 165 24.93 7.82 4.19
C VAL A 165 23.88 8.90 4.49
N LEU A 166 22.62 8.52 4.70
CA LEU A 166 21.53 9.45 4.97
C LEU A 166 21.75 10.20 6.30
N LYS A 167 21.77 11.53 6.24
CA LYS A 167 22.05 12.40 7.39
C LYS A 167 20.95 13.43 7.58
N ALA A 168 20.59 13.68 8.83
CA ALA A 168 19.77 14.82 9.22
C ALA A 168 20.59 16.11 9.02
N ARG A 169 20.25 16.92 8.02
CA ARG A 169 21.02 18.11 7.63
C ARG A 169 20.52 19.40 8.27
N ALA A 170 19.21 19.61 8.28
CA ALA A 170 18.63 20.85 8.78
C ALA A 170 17.23 20.61 9.33
N CYS A 171 16.88 21.35 10.37
CA CYS A 171 15.48 21.48 10.80
C CYS A 171 14.75 22.45 9.88
N LEU A 172 13.64 22.02 9.29
CA LEU A 172 12.83 22.86 8.39
C LEU A 172 12.10 23.99 9.13
N GLN A 173 11.83 23.82 10.43
CA GLN A 173 11.17 24.82 11.26
C GLN A 173 12.08 25.99 11.67
N CYS A 174 13.30 25.71 12.12
CA CYS A 174 14.18 26.71 12.75
C CYS A 174 15.56 26.85 12.10
N HIS A 175 15.77 26.13 10.99
CA HIS A 175 17.01 26.11 10.20
C HIS A 175 18.26 25.75 11.02
N ASN A 176 18.10 24.99 12.11
CA ASN A 176 19.22 24.48 12.87
C ASN A 176 19.89 23.33 12.12
N GLU A 177 21.19 23.44 11.89
CA GLU A 177 22.01 22.44 11.18
C GLU A 177 22.95 21.66 12.12
N SER A 178 22.96 22.00 13.42
CA SER A 178 23.92 21.45 14.40
C SER A 178 23.27 20.49 15.38
N GLY A 179 23.95 19.39 15.72
CA GLY A 179 23.51 18.42 16.72
C GLY A 179 22.26 17.62 16.33
N LEU A 180 21.93 17.57 15.04
CA LEU A 180 20.90 16.69 14.52
C LEU A 180 21.45 15.27 14.44
N GLU A 181 20.73 14.32 15.03
CA GLU A 181 21.09 12.90 15.01
C GLU A 181 19.94 12.11 14.38
N ALA A 182 20.27 11.37 13.32
CA ALA A 182 19.32 10.45 12.69
C ALA A 182 19.26 9.17 13.50
N ARG A 183 18.05 8.75 13.86
CA ARG A 183 17.74 7.49 14.52
C ARG A 183 17.17 6.56 13.46
N LEU A 184 17.71 5.35 13.40
CA LEU A 184 17.27 4.33 12.45
C LEU A 184 16.56 3.20 13.19
N PHE A 185 15.47 2.73 12.62
CA PHE A 185 14.65 1.65 13.17
C PHE A 185 14.44 0.57 12.11
N ALA A 186 14.37 -0.69 12.53
CA ALA A 186 13.88 -1.77 11.69
C ALA A 186 12.45 -2.12 12.08
N ALA A 187 11.57 -2.23 11.08
CA ALA A 187 10.22 -2.77 11.22
C ALA A 187 10.17 -4.22 10.71
N SER A 188 9.39 -5.08 11.39
CA SER A 188 9.21 -6.50 11.02
C SER A 188 8.38 -6.72 9.75
N THR A 189 7.82 -5.66 9.16
CA THR A 189 6.95 -5.73 7.98
C THR A 189 7.18 -4.56 7.04
N GLN A 190 6.78 -4.73 5.78
CA GLN A 190 6.82 -3.69 4.75
C GLN A 190 5.63 -2.73 4.85
N ILE A 191 5.85 -1.45 4.56
CA ILE A 191 4.80 -0.44 4.49
C ILE A 191 4.08 -0.58 3.14
N VAL A 192 3.09 -1.47 3.07
CA VAL A 192 2.37 -1.81 1.83
C VAL A 192 0.90 -1.43 1.83
N ASN A 193 0.41 -0.87 2.94
CA ASN A 193 -0.93 -0.31 3.09
C ASN A 193 -0.93 0.71 4.26
N ALA A 194 -1.87 1.63 4.24
CA ALA A 194 -2.09 2.70 5.20
C ALA A 194 -2.38 2.18 6.61
N MET A 195 -2.96 0.99 6.75
CA MET A 195 -3.18 0.40 8.09
C MET A 195 -1.86 0.02 8.76
N ILE A 196 -0.91 -0.55 8.01
CA ILE A 196 0.46 -0.82 8.49
C ILE A 196 1.16 0.51 8.83
N GLU A 197 1.05 1.51 7.96
CA GLU A 197 1.65 2.82 8.15
C GLU A 197 1.16 3.50 9.44
N ASN A 198 -0.17 3.52 9.65
CA ASN A 198 -0.79 4.06 10.85
C ASN A 198 -0.38 3.32 12.12
N GLU A 199 -0.22 2.00 12.06
CA GLU A 199 0.24 1.20 13.19
C GLU A 199 1.73 1.45 13.50
N ILE A 200 2.56 1.62 12.47
CA ILE A 200 3.97 2.02 12.63
C ILE A 200 4.06 3.40 13.29
N TYR A 201 3.29 4.38 12.81
CA TYR A 201 3.18 5.71 13.40
C TYR A 201 2.80 5.61 14.89
N ARG A 202 1.78 4.80 15.22
CA ARG A 202 1.34 4.60 16.60
C ARG A 202 2.45 4.03 17.48
N ILE A 203 3.15 3.00 17.02
CA ILE A 203 4.26 2.38 17.78
C ILE A 203 5.41 3.37 17.97
N LEU A 204 5.81 4.11 16.93
CA LEU A 204 6.87 5.11 17.02
C LEU A 204 6.52 6.22 18.01
N LYS A 205 5.27 6.67 17.99
CA LYS A 205 4.76 7.69 18.91
C LYS A 205 4.75 7.20 20.35
N ASP A 206 4.15 6.03 20.59
CA ASP A 206 3.95 5.48 21.93
C ASP A 206 5.27 5.03 22.57
N LYS A 207 6.16 4.38 21.80
CA LYS A 207 7.40 3.76 22.33
C LYS A 207 8.60 4.70 22.27
N TYR A 208 8.67 5.57 21.26
CA TYR A 208 9.85 6.38 20.98
C TYR A 208 9.60 7.89 21.00
N SER A 209 8.35 8.32 21.23
CA SER A 209 7.96 9.74 21.24
C SER A 209 8.30 10.47 19.94
N LEU A 210 8.12 9.76 18.81
CA LEU A 210 8.32 10.24 17.44
C LEU A 210 6.99 10.20 16.69
N SER A 211 6.63 11.30 16.04
CA SER A 211 5.45 11.45 15.20
C SER A 211 5.80 11.53 13.71
N GLU A 212 7.02 11.93 13.34
CA GLU A 212 7.45 11.95 11.94
C GLU A 212 8.56 10.95 11.67
N TYR A 213 8.50 10.29 10.52
CA TYR A 213 9.56 9.41 10.01
C TYR A 213 9.55 9.36 8.48
N ALA A 214 10.69 9.01 7.90
CA ALA A 214 10.79 8.56 6.52
C ALA A 214 10.98 7.04 6.50
N GLY A 215 10.24 6.35 5.65
CA GLY A 215 10.35 4.90 5.47
C GLY A 215 11.13 4.56 4.21
N TRP A 216 12.00 3.56 4.30
CA TRP A 216 12.57 2.87 3.16
C TRP A 216 12.27 1.38 3.32
N SER A 217 11.79 0.74 2.25
CA SER A 217 11.50 -0.69 2.24
C SER A 217 12.14 -1.32 1.02
N ASP A 218 12.83 -2.44 1.21
CA ASP A 218 13.15 -3.39 0.14
C ASP A 218 12.46 -4.74 0.41
N ASP A 219 12.73 -5.72 -0.44
CA ASP A 219 12.19 -7.08 -0.32
C ASP A 219 12.58 -7.82 0.97
N SER A 220 13.57 -7.30 1.71
CA SER A 220 14.18 -7.97 2.87
C SER A 220 13.90 -7.29 4.21
N GLN A 221 13.76 -5.97 4.23
CA GLN A 221 13.59 -5.19 5.45
C GLN A 221 12.95 -3.83 5.20
N THR A 222 12.30 -3.29 6.24
CA THR A 222 11.87 -1.90 6.29
C THR A 222 12.69 -1.15 7.32
N VAL A 223 13.34 -0.08 6.87
CA VAL A 223 14.13 0.83 7.69
C VAL A 223 13.39 2.15 7.79
N LEU A 224 13.15 2.60 9.02
CA LEU A 224 12.54 3.88 9.31
C LEU A 224 13.63 4.83 9.81
N VAL A 225 13.61 6.07 9.34
CA VAL A 225 14.56 7.11 9.73
C VAL A 225 13.78 8.26 10.33
N ALA A 226 14.17 8.67 11.53
CA ALA A 226 13.57 9.80 12.22
C ALA A 226 14.64 10.64 12.91
N ALA A 227 14.38 11.92 13.09
CA ALA A 227 15.27 12.82 13.80
C ALA A 227 14.44 13.89 14.51
N LYS A 228 14.99 14.45 15.59
CA LYS A 228 14.34 15.52 16.35
C LYS A 228 15.32 16.67 16.53
N CYS A 229 14.88 17.88 16.20
CA CYS A 229 15.71 19.05 16.32
C CYS A 229 16.04 19.32 17.80
N PRO A 230 17.32 19.38 18.20
CA PRO A 230 17.69 19.64 19.59
C PRO A 230 17.33 21.07 20.04
N LYS A 231 17.17 22.00 19.08
CA LYS A 231 16.90 23.41 19.36
C LYS A 231 15.43 23.72 19.60
N CYS A 232 14.54 23.15 18.77
CA CYS A 232 13.11 23.49 18.81
C CYS A 232 12.18 22.27 19.00
N GLY A 233 12.73 21.05 19.02
CA GLY A 233 11.94 19.83 19.16
C GLY A 233 11.13 19.42 17.92
N SER A 234 11.20 20.16 16.80
CA SER A 234 10.54 19.77 15.55
C SER A 234 11.16 18.50 14.96
N GLU A 235 10.31 17.67 14.37
CA GLU A 235 10.69 16.43 13.67
C GLU A 235 10.67 16.59 12.14
N GLU A 236 10.30 17.78 11.65
CA GLU A 236 10.42 18.17 10.25
C GLU A 236 11.89 18.43 9.91
N ILE A 237 12.59 17.35 9.57
CA ILE A 237 14.02 17.35 9.31
C ILE A 237 14.28 17.07 7.82
N PHE A 238 15.10 17.91 7.21
CA PHE A 238 15.65 17.65 5.89
C PHE A 238 16.75 16.59 6.00
N PHE A 239 16.55 15.47 5.30
CA PHE A 239 17.53 14.40 5.16
C PHE A 239 18.17 14.46 3.79
N ASP A 240 19.49 14.26 3.74
CA ASP A 240 20.26 14.21 2.50
C ASP A 240 21.39 13.18 2.60
N TYR A 241 21.85 12.69 1.46
CA TYR A 241 22.91 11.68 1.33
C TYR A 241 24.32 12.26 1.52
#